data_AF-A0A2M8PN06-F1
#
_entry.id   AF-A0A2M8PN06-F1
#
_cell.length_a   1.000
_cell.length_b   1.000
_cell.length_c   1.000
_cell.angle_alpha   90.00
_cell.angle_beta   90.00
_cell.angle_gamma   90.00
#
_symmetry.space_group_name_H-M   'P 1'
#
loop_
_entity.id
_entity.type
_entity.pdbx_description
1 polymer ?
#
loop_
_entity_poly.entity_id
_entity_poly.type
_entity_poly.pdbx_seq_one_letter_code
_entity_poly.pdbx_strand_id
1 'polypeptide(L)'
;MSDAPSVETQLMSMQEFIRRSSHERFEYIDGEAIPLMPTTALHTKIAKLFFLALLPFEQRGLGEVFQEATFVLTDSPDWVKGARISDVMFVTKERMEQFRAEVPDWKHKPYI
;
A
#
# COMPACT_ATOMS: atom_id res chain seq x y z
N MET A 1 27.68 19.27 -21.41
CA MET A 1 26.27 18.84 -21.50
C MET A 1 26.23 17.48 -20.85
N SER A 2 25.62 17.40 -19.66
CA SER A 2 25.58 16.17 -18.86
C SER A 2 24.36 15.37 -19.31
N ASP A 3 24.58 14.18 -19.87
CA ASP A 3 23.51 13.21 -20.08
C ASP A 3 22.98 12.78 -18.70
N ALA A 4 21.80 13.28 -18.35
CA ALA A 4 21.04 12.71 -17.26
C ALA A 4 20.57 11.31 -17.72
N PRO A 5 20.73 10.26 -16.89
CA PRO A 5 20.22 8.95 -17.26
C PRO A 5 18.72 9.05 -17.48
N SER A 6 18.26 8.65 -18.67
CA SER A 6 16.85 8.49 -18.97
C SER A 6 16.32 7.36 -18.06
N VAL A 7 15.58 7.73 -17.03
CA VAL A 7 14.86 6.77 -16.19
C VAL A 7 13.78 6.15 -17.07
N GLU A 8 14.07 4.98 -17.63
CA GLU A 8 13.04 4.14 -18.24
C GLU A 8 12.05 3.78 -17.14
N THR A 9 10.86 4.38 -17.18
CA THR A 9 9.75 4.03 -16.27
C THR A 9 9.37 2.58 -16.52
N GLN A 10 9.85 1.67 -15.68
CA GLN A 10 9.60 0.24 -15.86
C GLN A 10 8.19 -0.10 -15.39
N LEU A 11 7.19 0.05 -16.25
CA LEU A 11 5.79 -0.28 -15.94
C LEU A 11 5.67 -1.69 -15.32
N MET A 12 5.01 -1.78 -14.16
CA MET A 12 4.77 -3.02 -13.43
C MET A 12 3.27 -3.26 -13.31
N SER A 13 2.79 -4.40 -13.81
CA SER A 13 1.40 -4.80 -13.66
C SER A 13 1.09 -5.20 -12.20
N MET A 14 -0.19 -5.16 -11.82
CA MET A 14 -0.62 -5.58 -10.48
C MET A 14 -0.21 -7.04 -10.18
N GLN A 15 -0.33 -7.93 -11.16
CA GLN A 15 0.07 -9.34 -10.99
C GLN A 15 1.57 -9.47 -10.72
N GLU A 16 2.40 -8.73 -11.45
CA GLU A 16 3.85 -8.75 -11.25
C GLU A 16 4.22 -8.14 -9.90
N PHE A 17 3.57 -7.06 -9.49
CA PHE A 17 3.76 -6.45 -8.18
C PHE A 17 3.45 -7.45 -7.04
N ILE A 18 2.31 -8.14 -7.09
CA ILE A 18 1.93 -9.17 -6.12
C ILE A 18 2.95 -10.32 -6.10
N ARG A 19 3.36 -10.80 -7.29
CA ARG A 19 4.32 -11.90 -7.44
C ARG A 19 5.69 -11.55 -6.84
N ARG A 20 6.18 -10.32 -7.04
CA ARG A 20 7.46 -9.87 -6.47
C ARG A 20 7.35 -9.64 -4.96
N SER A 21 6.24 -9.06 -4.51
CA SER A 21 6.01 -8.75 -3.09
C SER A 21 5.94 -9.99 -2.20
N SER A 22 5.71 -11.18 -2.77
CA SER A 22 5.78 -12.45 -2.02
C SER A 22 7.22 -12.91 -1.73
N HIS A 23 8.22 -12.32 -2.38
CA HIS A 23 9.64 -12.65 -2.22
C HIS A 23 10.44 -11.49 -1.61
N GLU A 24 10.06 -10.25 -1.91
CA GLU A 24 10.78 -9.03 -1.54
C GLU A 24 9.85 -8.01 -0.90
N ARG A 25 10.35 -7.22 0.06
CA ARG A 25 9.62 -6.09 0.65
C ARG A 25 10.08 -4.78 -0.01
N PHE A 26 9.20 -4.16 -0.80
CA PHE A 26 9.48 -2.90 -1.49
C PHE A 26 8.19 -2.08 -1.68
N GLU A 27 8.37 -0.77 -1.87
CA GLU A 27 7.34 0.12 -2.39
C GLU A 27 7.60 0.37 -3.88
N TYR A 28 6.54 0.59 -4.65
CA TYR A 28 6.66 0.92 -6.06
C TYR A 28 6.18 2.35 -6.31
N ILE A 29 7.14 3.26 -6.42
CA ILE A 29 6.91 4.71 -6.44
C ILE A 29 7.52 5.27 -7.73
N ASP A 30 6.69 5.97 -8.52
CA ASP A 30 7.09 6.67 -9.74
C ASP A 30 7.89 5.85 -10.77
N GLY A 31 7.64 4.54 -10.84
CA GLY A 31 8.33 3.65 -11.77
C GLY A 31 9.46 2.83 -11.15
N GLU A 32 9.77 3.06 -9.88
CA GLU A 32 10.93 2.47 -9.21
C GLU A 32 10.50 1.57 -8.05
N ALA A 33 11.16 0.41 -7.95
CA ALA A 33 11.03 -0.47 -6.79
C ALA A 33 12.02 -0.04 -5.70
N ILE A 34 11.50 0.52 -4.61
CA ILE A 34 12.27 1.03 -3.49
C ILE A 34 12.22 0.01 -2.35
N PRO A 35 13.35 -0.65 -2.00
CA PRO A 35 13.37 -1.62 -0.90
C PRO A 35 13.00 -0.97 0.43
N LEU A 36 12.19 -1.66 1.23
CA LEU A 36 11.89 -1.19 2.59
C LEU A 36 13.08 -1.40 3.52
N MET A 37 13.33 -0.40 4.36
CA MET A 37 14.28 -0.55 5.47
C MET A 37 13.72 -1.50 6.53
N PRO A 38 14.57 -2.29 7.22
CA PRO A 38 14.15 -3.05 8.38
C PRO A 38 13.52 -2.16 9.45
N THR A 39 12.41 -2.61 10.04
CA THR A 39 11.75 -1.88 11.12
C THR A 39 12.59 -1.96 12.41
N THR A 40 12.69 -0.83 13.11
CA THR A 40 13.35 -0.76 14.42
C THR A 40 12.34 -0.91 15.55
N ALA A 41 12.78 -1.29 16.75
CA ALA A 41 11.89 -1.44 17.90
C ALA A 41 11.11 -0.16 18.24
N LEU A 42 11.74 1.02 18.06
CA LEU A 42 11.07 2.31 18.28
C LEU A 42 10.00 2.56 17.21
N HIS A 43 10.29 2.28 15.94
CA HIS A 43 9.33 2.35 14.85
C HIS A 43 8.10 1.47 15.13
N THR A 44 8.30 0.20 15.49
CA THR A 44 7.20 -0.72 15.83
C THR A 44 6.38 -0.21 17.02
N LYS A 45 7.03 0.35 18.05
CA LYS A 45 6.34 0.91 19.20
C LYS A 45 5.45 2.10 18.81
N ILE A 46 5.94 2.98 17.95
CA ILE A 46 5.20 4.15 17.48
C ILE A 46 4.01 3.71 16.61
N ALA A 47 4.21 2.82 15.64
CA ALA A 47 3.12 2.29 14.81
C ALA A 47 2.02 1.64 15.66
N LYS A 48 2.39 0.83 16.67
CA LYS A 48 1.43 0.24 17.62
C LYS A 48 0.58 1.29 18.35
N LEU A 49 1.18 2.41 18.77
CA LEU A 49 0.44 3.47 19.46
C LEU A 49 -0.62 4.11 18.55
N PHE A 50 -0.26 4.37 17.29
CA PHE A 50 -1.21 4.91 16.31
C PHE A 50 -2.34 3.92 16.00
N PHE A 51 -2.01 2.65 15.81
CA PHE A 51 -3.01 1.60 15.59
C PHE A 51 -4.01 1.53 16.75
N LEU A 52 -3.52 1.48 17.99
CA LEU A 52 -4.39 1.44 19.18
C LEU A 52 -5.21 2.72 19.36
N ALA A 53 -4.69 3.88 18.95
CA ALA A 53 -5.42 5.15 19.00
C ALA A 53 -6.58 5.20 17.97
N LEU A 54 -6.44 4.50 16.85
CA LEU A 54 -7.44 4.46 15.77
C LEU A 54 -8.46 3.33 15.93
N LEU A 55 -8.12 2.26 16.64
CA LEU A 55 -9.01 1.11 16.87
C LEU A 55 -10.40 1.47 17.43
N PRO A 56 -10.58 2.44 18.35
CA PRO A 56 -11.91 2.84 18.82
C PRO A 56 -12.82 3.42 17.72
N PHE A 57 -12.28 3.90 16.60
CA PHE A 57 -13.07 4.40 15.47
C PHE A 57 -13.61 3.23 14.64
N GLU A 58 -12.80 2.19 14.42
CA GLU A 58 -13.25 0.94 13.81
C GLU A 58 -14.33 0.25 14.66
N GLN A 59 -14.14 0.16 15.97
CA GLN A 59 -15.13 -0.42 16.89
C GLN A 59 -16.48 0.31 16.88
N ARG A 60 -16.48 1.60 16.50
CA ARG A 60 -17.69 2.41 16.31
C ARG A 60 -18.27 2.31 14.89
N GLY A 61 -17.67 1.50 14.03
CA GLY A 61 -18.11 1.30 12.65
C GLY A 61 -17.83 2.48 11.73
N LEU A 62 -16.84 3.32 12.04
CA LEU A 62 -16.48 4.50 11.24
C LEU A 62 -15.51 4.19 10.09
N GLY A 63 -14.96 2.98 10.07
CA GLY A 63 -13.96 2.55 9.10
C GLY A 63 -13.20 1.32 9.60
N GLU A 64 -12.07 1.05 8.96
CA GLU A 64 -11.18 -0.07 9.26
C GLU A 64 -9.74 0.47 9.42
N VAL A 65 -9.03 0.02 10.46
CA VAL A 65 -7.63 0.34 10.71
C VAL A 65 -6.74 -0.85 10.35
N PHE A 66 -5.66 -0.58 9.64
CA PHE A 66 -4.69 -1.57 9.19
C PHE A 66 -3.27 -1.18 9.61
N GLN A 67 -2.41 -2.18 9.77
CA GLN A 67 -0.99 -2.01 10.06
C GLN A 67 -0.18 -2.77 8.99
N GLU A 68 0.90 -2.17 8.49
CA GLU A 68 1.79 -2.74 7.46
C GLU A 68 1.02 -3.20 6.19
N ALA A 69 0.01 -2.43 5.78
CA ALA A 69 -0.87 -2.78 4.68
C ALA A 69 -0.45 -2.09 3.38
N THR A 70 -0.52 -2.85 2.28
CA THR A 70 -0.26 -2.32 0.94
C THR A 70 -1.47 -1.59 0.39
N PHE A 71 -1.24 -0.37 -0.10
CA PHE A 71 -2.21 0.48 -0.77
C PHE A 71 -1.66 0.93 -2.12
N VAL A 72 -2.53 1.03 -3.13
CA VAL A 72 -2.17 1.42 -4.50
C VAL A 72 -3.03 2.61 -4.92
N LEU A 73 -2.43 3.69 -5.43
CA LEU A 73 -3.20 4.88 -5.84
C LEU A 73 -4.06 4.66 -7.09
N THR A 74 -3.69 3.73 -7.97
CA THR A 74 -4.45 3.41 -9.18
C THR A 74 -4.18 1.97 -9.61
N ASP A 75 -5.24 1.18 -9.76
CA ASP A 75 -5.21 -0.13 -10.43
C ASP A 75 -5.58 0.07 -11.90
N SER A 76 -4.58 0.02 -12.79
CA SER A 76 -4.77 0.05 -14.24
C SER A 76 -4.08 -1.17 -14.84
N PRO A 77 -4.63 -1.77 -15.92
CA PRO A 77 -4.18 -3.07 -16.44
C PRO A 77 -2.66 -3.15 -16.68
N ASP A 78 -2.05 -2.04 -17.07
CA ASP A 78 -0.65 -2.00 -17.51
C ASP A 78 0.31 -1.42 -16.46
N TRP A 79 -0.20 -0.83 -15.36
CA TRP A 79 0.63 -0.13 -14.38
C TRP A 79 -0.03 0.03 -13.00
N VAL A 80 0.72 -0.34 -11.97
CA VAL A 80 0.47 0.02 -10.58
C VAL A 80 1.05 1.42 -10.35
N LYS A 81 0.22 2.44 -10.13
CA LYS A 81 0.74 3.77 -9.77
C LYS A 81 0.82 3.89 -8.26
N GLY A 82 2.04 4.05 -7.72
CA GLY A 82 2.28 4.37 -6.33
C GLY A 82 1.77 3.31 -5.35
N ALA A 83 2.30 2.08 -5.43
CA ALA A 83 2.09 1.08 -4.39
C ALA A 83 2.96 1.41 -3.18
N ARG A 84 2.33 1.59 -2.03
CA ARG A 84 2.97 1.95 -0.78
C ARG A 84 2.60 0.94 0.30
N ILE A 85 3.48 0.73 1.26
CA ILE A 85 3.22 -0.11 2.43
C ILE A 85 3.13 0.84 3.61
N SER A 86 1.91 1.14 4.04
CA SER A 86 1.69 2.07 5.13
C SER A 86 1.95 1.41 6.48
N ASP A 87 2.71 2.08 7.34
CA ASP A 87 2.93 1.64 8.73
C ASP A 87 1.58 1.48 9.46
N VAL A 88 0.70 2.49 9.36
CA VAL A 88 -0.68 2.48 9.85
C VAL A 88 -1.57 3.22 8.88
N MET A 89 -2.74 2.65 8.56
CA MET A 89 -3.74 3.22 7.66
C MET A 89 -5.12 3.14 8.30
N PHE A 90 -5.94 4.17 8.13
CA PHE A 90 -7.37 4.12 8.43
C PHE A 90 -8.16 4.43 7.16
N VAL A 91 -9.09 3.55 6.80
CA VAL A 91 -9.98 3.74 5.65
C VAL A 91 -11.39 3.89 6.15
N THR A 92 -12.09 4.95 5.75
CA THR A 92 -13.46 5.19 6.20
C THR A 92 -14.40 4.09 5.72
N LYS A 93 -15.50 3.90 6.44
CA LYS A 93 -16.50 2.87 6.10
C LYS A 93 -16.97 3.00 4.66
N GLU A 94 -17.28 4.22 4.22
CA GLU A 94 -17.82 4.50 2.88
C GLU A 94 -16.83 4.10 1.79
N ARG A 95 -15.54 4.42 1.99
CA ARG A 95 -14.48 4.04 1.04
C ARG A 95 -14.27 2.53 0.99
N MET A 96 -14.29 1.86 2.13
CA MET A 96 -14.16 0.39 2.18
C MET A 96 -15.35 -0.32 1.53
N GLU A 97 -16.57 0.19 1.72
CA GLU A 97 -17.76 -0.33 1.05
C GLU A 97 -17.70 -0.13 -0.46
N GLN A 98 -17.29 1.06 -0.91
CA GLN A 98 -17.09 1.35 -2.32
C GLN A 98 -16.03 0.43 -2.95
N PHE A 99 -14.86 0.31 -2.31
CA PHE A 99 -13.78 -0.55 -2.78
C PHE A 99 -14.23 -2.01 -2.95
N ARG A 100 -14.94 -2.56 -1.96
CA ARG A 100 -15.45 -3.94 -2.03
C ARG A 100 -16.52 -4.14 -3.11
N ALA A 101 -17.30 -3.10 -3.41
CA ALA A 101 -18.32 -3.14 -4.46
C ALA A 101 -17.71 -3.06 -5.87
N GLU A 102 -16.68 -2.22 -6.05
CA GLU A 102 -16.03 -1.98 -7.34
C GLU A 102 -14.98 -3.04 -7.70
N VAL A 103 -14.43 -3.74 -6.70
CA VAL A 103 -13.38 -4.75 -6.87
C VAL A 103 -13.87 -6.10 -6.36
N PRO A 104 -14.56 -6.92 -7.21
CA PRO A 104 -15.13 -8.21 -6.79
C PRO A 104 -14.11 -9.18 -6.18
N ASP A 105 -12.85 -9.11 -6.62
CA ASP A 105 -11.75 -9.96 -6.15
C ASP A 105 -10.80 -9.23 -5.17
N TRP A 106 -11.34 -8.26 -4.41
CA TRP A 106 -10.54 -7.41 -3.51
C TRP A 106 -9.71 -8.20 -2.49
N LYS A 107 -10.13 -9.41 -2.11
CA LYS A 107 -9.43 -10.27 -1.14
C LYS A 107 -8.05 -10.73 -1.62
N HIS A 108 -7.80 -10.66 -2.92
CA HIS A 108 -6.54 -11.04 -3.56
C HIS A 108 -5.77 -9.84 -4.12
N LYS A 109 -6.18 -8.62 -3.75
CA LYS A 109 -5.58 -7.37 -4.21
C LYS A 109 -5.21 -6.45 -3.03
N PRO A 110 -4.23 -5.55 -3.21
CA PRO A 110 -4.02 -4.43 -2.30
C PRO A 110 -5.25 -3.52 -2.19
N TYR A 111 -5.30 -2.68 -1.15
CA TYR A 111 -6.29 -1.62 -1.02
C TYR A 111 -6.07 -0.53 -2.09
N ILE A 112 -7.14 0.16 -2.51
CA ILE A 112 -7.14 1.25 -3.51
C ILE A 112 -7.85 2.49 -2.94
#